data_AF-A0A927WC36-F1
#
_entry.id   AF-A0A927WC36-F1
#
_cell.length_a   1.000
_cell.length_b   1.000
_cell.length_c   1.000
_cell.angle_alpha   90.00
_cell.angle_beta   90.00
_cell.angle_gamma   90.00
#
_symmetry.space_group_name_H-M   'P 1'
#
loop_
_entity.id
_entity.type
_entity.pdbx_description
1 polymer ?
#
loop_
_entity_poly.entity_id
_entity_poly.type
_entity_poly.pdbx_seq_one_letter_code
_entity_poly.pdbx_strand_id
1 'polypeptide(L)'
;MSAILKSYAPEQISLWSYKKLNNELKTHKIKEQSNKSYKLISVPYISQAGEYPTGCEVVSTSMLLKYYGYNISVDEFIDDYLESSFLEEVNGKLYGPNPNEAFVGDPRSVYSYGCYAPVIVNSLNKILGKEHWVKNTTGSEFNELIENYIDKDIPVLVWTSLNLLPTESGAEWYLRESGEKFQWISNEHCMVLVGYDKDKYYFNDPYEGNGVVGYDKKLVEKRFKELGDQSIVILNNKLINRIY
;
A
#
# COMPACT_ATOMS: atom_id res chain seq x y z
N MET A 1 -12.55 -26.74 -11.17
CA MET A 1 -12.41 -28.03 -10.46
C MET A 1 -13.50 -29.00 -10.92
N SER A 2 -13.27 -29.73 -12.01
CA SER A 2 -14.20 -30.75 -12.52
C SER A 2 -13.42 -31.83 -13.25
N ALA A 3 -13.34 -33.00 -12.61
CA ALA A 3 -13.27 -34.34 -13.21
C ALA A 3 -12.27 -34.64 -14.36
N ILE A 4 -10.98 -34.31 -14.21
CA ILE A 4 -9.91 -35.02 -14.95
C ILE A 4 -8.73 -35.30 -14.01
N LEU A 5 -8.95 -36.14 -13.01
CA LEU A 5 -7.87 -36.75 -12.23
C LEU A 5 -8.39 -38.08 -11.66
N LYS A 6 -8.19 -39.17 -12.42
CA LYS A 6 -7.99 -40.52 -11.89
C LYS A 6 -7.52 -41.44 -13.02
N SER A 7 -6.47 -42.20 -12.69
CA SER A 7 -5.79 -43.27 -13.44
C SER A 7 -4.83 -42.90 -14.58
N TYR A 8 -3.66 -42.33 -14.24
CA TYR A 8 -2.42 -42.67 -14.95
C TYR A 8 -1.29 -42.83 -13.94
N ALA A 9 -0.64 -44.00 -13.97
CA ALA A 9 0.60 -44.27 -13.26
C ALA A 9 1.74 -43.41 -13.83
N PRO A 10 2.73 -43.00 -13.03
CA PRO A 10 3.74 -42.04 -13.44
C PRO A 10 4.88 -42.73 -14.18
N GLU A 11 4.72 -43.00 -15.47
CA GLU A 11 5.84 -43.25 -16.39
C GLU A 11 5.32 -43.18 -17.84
N GLN A 12 5.95 -42.35 -18.67
CA GLN A 12 5.60 -42.02 -20.07
C GLN A 12 4.70 -40.81 -20.36
N ILE A 13 4.86 -39.71 -19.63
CA ILE A 13 4.66 -38.39 -20.26
C ILE A 13 6.02 -37.96 -20.79
N SER A 14 6.19 -37.94 -22.12
CA SER A 14 7.45 -37.48 -22.72
C SER A 14 7.77 -36.05 -22.27
N LEU A 15 9.06 -35.73 -22.07
CA LEU A 15 9.50 -34.37 -21.71
C LEU A 15 8.93 -33.29 -22.64
N TRP A 16 8.67 -33.66 -23.90
CA TRP A 16 8.00 -32.79 -24.88
C TRP A 16 6.54 -32.50 -24.53
N SER A 17 5.77 -33.52 -24.13
CA SER A 17 4.37 -33.38 -23.72
C SER A 17 4.25 -32.53 -22.45
N TYR A 18 5.18 -32.69 -21.51
CA TYR A 18 5.24 -31.87 -20.29
C TYR A 18 5.57 -30.40 -20.57
N LYS A 19 6.54 -30.13 -21.46
CA LYS A 19 6.87 -28.77 -21.91
C LYS A 19 5.71 -28.12 -22.66
N LYS A 20 5.02 -28.88 -23.51
CA LYS A 20 3.85 -28.39 -24.25
C LYS A 20 2.70 -28.03 -23.30
N LEU A 21 2.38 -28.89 -22.34
CA LEU A 21 1.35 -28.62 -21.34
C LEU A 21 1.69 -27.39 -20.47
N ASN A 22 2.95 -27.26 -20.05
CA ASN A 22 3.40 -26.08 -19.31
C ASN A 22 3.36 -24.80 -20.15
N ASN A 23 3.68 -24.87 -21.43
CA ASN A 23 3.54 -23.74 -22.35
C ASN A 23 2.07 -23.40 -22.60
N GLU A 24 1.19 -24.39 -22.73
CA GLU A 24 -0.26 -24.18 -22.88
C GLU A 24 -0.88 -23.59 -21.61
N LEU A 25 -0.47 -24.04 -20.41
CA LEU A 25 -0.88 -23.44 -19.14
C LEU A 25 -0.35 -22.01 -18.98
N LYS A 26 0.89 -21.74 -19.40
CA LYS A 26 1.44 -20.38 -19.46
C LYS A 26 0.69 -19.50 -20.45
N THR A 27 0.40 -19.99 -21.65
CA THR A 27 -0.35 -19.21 -22.66
C THR A 27 -1.81 -19.01 -22.28
N HIS A 28 -2.43 -19.97 -21.60
CA HIS A 28 -3.76 -19.79 -21.00
C HIS A 28 -3.77 -18.77 -19.86
N LYS A 29 -2.77 -18.80 -18.95
CA LYS A 29 -2.59 -17.73 -17.96
C LYS A 29 -2.39 -16.35 -18.59
N ILE A 30 -1.56 -16.27 -19.64
CA ILE A 30 -1.33 -15.02 -20.41
C ILE A 30 -2.62 -14.57 -21.12
N LYS A 31 -3.42 -15.49 -21.68
CA LYS A 31 -4.70 -15.17 -22.31
C LYS A 31 -5.78 -14.76 -21.31
N GLU A 32 -5.84 -15.36 -20.12
CA GLU A 32 -6.76 -14.93 -19.05
C GLU A 32 -6.37 -13.56 -18.48
N GLN A 33 -5.07 -13.27 -18.32
CA GLN A 33 -4.58 -11.92 -17.98
C GLN A 33 -4.94 -10.87 -19.04
N SER A 34 -5.06 -11.26 -20.33
CA SER A 34 -5.37 -10.33 -21.42
C SER A 34 -6.83 -9.84 -21.49
N ASN A 35 -7.73 -10.32 -20.62
CA ASN A 35 -9.16 -9.95 -20.65
C ASN A 35 -9.61 -8.94 -19.57
N LYS A 36 -8.75 -8.51 -18.65
CA LYS A 36 -9.06 -7.39 -17.74
C LYS A 36 -8.44 -6.10 -18.25
N SER A 37 -9.23 -5.32 -19.00
CA SER A 37 -8.78 -4.04 -19.55
C SER A 37 -8.97 -2.85 -18.59
N TYR A 38 -9.76 -3.03 -17.53
CA TYR A 38 -10.13 -1.97 -16.61
C TYR A 38 -10.71 -2.55 -15.31
N LYS A 39 -10.36 -1.93 -14.18
CA LYS A 39 -11.02 -2.13 -12.88
C LYS A 39 -10.98 -0.83 -12.09
N LEU A 40 -12.08 -0.52 -11.39
CA LEU A 40 -12.13 0.59 -10.45
C LEU A 40 -13.02 0.21 -9.25
N ILE A 41 -12.46 0.32 -8.05
CA ILE A 41 -13.10 0.05 -6.77
C ILE A 41 -13.65 1.38 -6.25
N SER A 42 -14.91 1.40 -5.81
CA SER A 42 -15.50 2.59 -5.20
C SER A 42 -15.09 2.66 -3.72
N VAL A 43 -14.01 3.41 -3.44
CA VAL A 43 -13.56 3.72 -2.08
C VAL A 43 -14.02 5.13 -1.72
N PRO A 44 -14.67 5.33 -0.54
CA PRO A 44 -15.04 6.66 -0.07
C PRO A 44 -13.83 7.60 0.00
N TYR A 45 -13.97 8.79 -0.59
CA TYR A 45 -12.90 9.78 -0.61
C TYR A 45 -12.89 10.66 0.65
N ILE A 46 -11.69 10.97 1.12
CA ILE A 46 -11.41 11.96 2.16
C ILE A 46 -10.21 12.78 1.69
N SER A 47 -10.30 14.11 1.74
CA SER A 47 -9.18 14.98 1.41
C SER A 47 -8.39 15.33 2.66
N GLN A 48 -7.06 15.48 2.51
CA GLN A 48 -6.21 16.01 3.57
C GLN A 48 -6.17 17.55 3.60
N ALA A 49 -6.69 18.22 2.56
CA ALA A 49 -6.54 19.65 2.35
C ALA A 49 -7.15 20.47 3.51
N GLY A 50 -6.40 21.44 4.01
CA GLY A 50 -6.83 22.37 5.05
C GLY A 50 -6.68 21.88 6.49
N GLU A 51 -6.81 20.58 6.74
CA GLU A 51 -6.82 20.00 8.10
C GLU A 51 -5.59 19.13 8.41
N TYR A 52 -5.07 18.39 7.42
CA TYR A 52 -4.02 17.38 7.63
C TYR A 52 -2.87 17.58 6.62
N PRO A 53 -2.11 18.68 6.71
CA PRO A 53 -1.08 19.06 5.73
C PRO A 53 -0.03 17.97 5.48
N THR A 54 0.28 17.13 6.46
CA THR A 54 1.24 16.04 6.36
C THR A 54 0.60 14.68 6.66
N GLY A 55 -0.73 14.56 6.54
CA GLY A 55 -1.47 13.38 6.99
C GLY A 55 -1.84 12.38 5.90
N CYS A 56 -1.08 12.29 4.80
CA CYS A 56 -1.47 11.49 3.64
C CYS A 56 -1.71 10.01 3.98
N GLU A 57 -0.88 9.42 4.85
CA GLU A 57 -0.96 8.03 5.32
C GLU A 57 -2.21 7.80 6.16
N VAL A 58 -2.50 8.72 7.08
CA VAL A 58 -3.62 8.61 8.02
C VAL A 58 -4.96 8.86 7.31
N VAL A 59 -5.02 9.86 6.42
CA VAL A 59 -6.21 10.14 5.61
C VAL A 59 -6.47 9.00 4.63
N SER A 60 -5.45 8.47 3.96
CA SER A 60 -5.59 7.31 3.07
C SER A 60 -5.99 6.04 3.83
N THR A 61 -5.46 5.84 5.03
CA THR A 61 -5.89 4.73 5.91
C THR A 61 -7.34 4.89 6.33
N SER A 62 -7.79 6.11 6.63
CA SER A 62 -9.18 6.41 6.98
C SER A 62 -10.14 6.11 5.82
N MET A 63 -9.73 6.38 4.58
CA MET A 63 -10.49 5.96 3.38
C MET A 63 -10.65 4.43 3.31
N LEU A 64 -9.58 3.67 3.59
CA LEU A 64 -9.64 2.21 3.65
C LEU A 64 -10.55 1.71 4.77
N LEU A 65 -10.43 2.25 5.98
CA LEU A 65 -11.29 1.89 7.12
C LEU A 65 -12.76 2.11 6.78
N LYS A 66 -13.09 3.25 6.16
CA LYS A 66 -14.46 3.57 5.73
C LYS A 66 -14.98 2.61 4.65
N TYR A 67 -14.12 2.18 3.72
CA TYR A 67 -14.47 1.14 2.75
C TYR A 67 -14.86 -0.19 3.41
N TYR A 68 -14.19 -0.56 4.51
CA TYR A 68 -14.51 -1.77 5.29
C TYR A 68 -15.61 -1.55 6.35
N GLY A 69 -16.26 -0.39 6.36
CA GLY A 69 -17.40 -0.10 7.24
C GLY A 69 -17.03 0.34 8.66
N TYR A 70 -15.76 0.66 8.92
CA TYR A 70 -15.35 1.24 10.19
C TYR A 70 -15.65 2.75 10.19
N ASN A 71 -16.33 3.22 11.24
CA ASN A 71 -16.68 4.63 11.41
C ASN A 71 -15.73 5.29 12.43
N ILE A 72 -14.49 5.53 11.99
CA ILE A 72 -13.44 6.22 12.75
C ILE A 72 -13.11 7.51 11.99
N SER A 73 -13.11 8.64 12.70
CA SER A 73 -12.71 9.92 12.09
C SER A 73 -11.19 10.01 11.92
N VAL A 74 -10.71 10.92 11.06
CA VAL A 74 -9.26 11.14 10.89
C VAL A 74 -8.66 11.61 12.22
N ASP A 75 -9.33 12.52 12.94
CA ASP A 75 -8.88 12.99 14.24
C ASP A 75 -8.82 11.87 15.29
N GLU A 76 -9.86 11.04 15.38
CA GLU A 76 -9.87 9.86 16.26
C GLU A 76 -8.73 8.88 15.92
N PHE A 77 -8.42 8.68 14.63
CA PHE A 77 -7.26 7.90 14.22
C PHE A 77 -5.97 8.48 14.79
N ILE A 78 -5.77 9.79 14.63
CA ILE A 78 -4.55 10.48 15.07
C ILE A 78 -4.41 10.41 16.59
N ASP A 79 -5.49 10.69 17.32
CA ASP A 79 -5.42 10.85 18.78
C ASP A 79 -5.34 9.51 19.52
N ASP A 80 -6.07 8.49 19.06
CA ASP A 80 -6.24 7.25 19.82
C ASP A 80 -5.40 6.08 19.29
N TYR A 81 -4.97 6.12 18.03
CA TYR A 81 -4.40 4.94 17.35
C TYR A 81 -3.03 5.15 16.73
N LEU A 82 -2.67 6.38 16.35
CA LEU A 82 -1.39 6.71 15.75
C LEU A 82 -0.29 6.83 16.81
N GLU A 83 0.81 6.10 16.62
CA GLU A 83 2.02 6.34 17.40
C GLU A 83 2.78 7.50 16.75
N SER A 84 2.93 8.61 17.48
CA SER A 84 3.63 9.81 17.00
C SER A 84 4.77 10.19 17.92
N SER A 85 5.86 10.68 17.35
CA SER A 85 7.00 11.20 18.10
C SER A 85 7.67 12.35 17.33
N PHE A 86 8.37 13.21 18.05
CA PHE A 86 8.84 14.50 17.53
C PHE A 86 10.36 14.53 17.39
N LEU A 87 10.81 15.35 16.42
CA LEU A 87 12.22 15.70 16.32
C LEU A 87 12.60 16.64 17.46
N GLU A 88 13.80 16.46 18.00
CA GLU A 88 14.34 17.25 19.10
C GLU A 88 15.81 17.59 18.82
N GLU A 89 16.18 18.84 19.03
CA GLU A 89 17.57 19.27 18.94
C GLU A 89 18.27 19.10 20.30
N VAL A 90 19.35 18.31 20.32
CA VAL A 90 20.19 18.09 21.49
C VAL A 90 21.64 18.39 21.13
N ASN A 91 22.23 19.40 21.77
CA ASN A 91 23.62 19.82 21.55
C ASN A 91 23.97 20.07 20.06
N GLY A 92 23.06 20.70 19.32
CA GLY A 92 23.25 21.03 17.89
C GLY A 92 23.09 19.84 16.94
N LYS A 93 22.55 18.71 17.41
CA LYS A 93 22.19 17.55 16.58
C LYS A 93 20.70 17.28 16.68
N LEU A 94 20.07 16.98 15.56
CA LEU A 94 18.66 16.62 15.49
C LEU A 94 18.49 15.13 15.77
N TYR A 95 17.62 14.78 16.71
CA TYR A 95 17.26 13.40 17.05
C TYR A 95 15.77 13.18 16.81
N GLY A 96 15.40 11.98 16.40
CA GLY A 96 14.02 11.67 16.05
C GLY A 96 13.69 10.19 16.12
N PRO A 97 12.40 9.83 16.01
CA PRO A 97 12.01 8.44 15.85
C PRO A 97 12.47 7.86 14.51
N ASN A 98 12.49 6.53 14.42
CA ASN A 98 12.51 5.84 13.15
C ASN A 98 11.10 5.92 12.52
N PRO A 99 10.93 6.34 11.26
CA PRO A 99 9.61 6.38 10.63
C PRO A 99 8.92 5.01 10.49
N ASN A 100 9.65 3.92 10.68
CA ASN A 100 9.07 2.57 10.80
C ASN A 100 8.44 2.28 12.17
N GLU A 101 8.67 3.12 13.18
CA GLU A 101 8.24 2.90 14.56
C GLU A 101 7.21 3.93 15.03
N ALA A 102 7.33 5.18 14.57
CA ALA A 102 6.36 6.23 14.87
C ALA A 102 6.24 7.22 13.70
N PHE A 103 5.10 7.89 13.62
CA PHE A 103 4.90 9.06 12.77
C PHE A 103 5.76 10.21 13.28
N VAL A 104 6.52 10.83 12.37
CA VAL A 104 7.46 11.89 12.71
C VAL A 104 6.73 13.24 12.68
N GLY A 105 6.26 13.65 13.86
CA GLY A 105 5.51 14.88 14.09
C GLY A 105 4.01 14.65 14.32
N ASP A 106 3.21 15.61 13.88
CA ASP A 106 1.75 15.61 13.94
C ASP A 106 1.18 15.77 12.51
N PRO A 107 0.31 14.86 12.02
CA PRO A 107 -0.37 14.99 10.73
C PRO A 107 -1.07 16.34 10.49
N ARG A 108 -1.45 17.05 11.55
CA ARG A 108 -2.12 18.36 11.53
C ARG A 108 -1.14 19.53 11.41
N SER A 109 0.17 19.28 11.42
CA SER A 109 1.22 20.31 11.37
C SER A 109 1.94 20.32 10.03
N VAL A 110 2.15 21.51 9.46
CA VAL A 110 2.94 21.70 8.23
C VAL A 110 4.44 21.46 8.41
N TYR A 111 4.92 21.25 9.64
CA TYR A 111 6.33 21.07 9.99
C TYR A 111 6.71 19.62 10.29
N SER A 112 5.79 18.69 10.04
CA SER A 112 5.99 17.26 10.25
C SER A 112 6.51 16.58 8.98
N TYR A 113 6.75 15.27 9.06
CA TYR A 113 7.14 14.45 7.93
C TYR A 113 6.05 13.43 7.64
N GLY A 114 6.21 12.20 8.13
CA GLY A 114 5.30 11.10 7.85
C GLY A 114 5.67 9.86 8.65
N CYS A 115 5.13 8.73 8.22
CA CYS A 115 5.45 7.40 8.73
C CYS A 115 5.52 6.38 7.59
N TYR A 116 6.16 5.26 7.88
CA TYR A 116 6.24 4.13 6.97
C TYR A 116 5.23 3.04 7.34
N ALA A 117 5.04 2.10 6.43
CA ALA A 117 3.99 1.08 6.51
C ALA A 117 3.84 0.40 7.89
N PRO A 118 4.92 0.02 8.61
CA PRO A 118 4.75 -0.66 9.89
C PRO A 118 4.00 0.15 10.95
N VAL A 119 4.08 1.49 10.94
CA VAL A 119 3.32 2.35 11.87
C VAL A 119 1.83 2.22 11.62
N ILE A 120 1.40 2.32 10.36
CA ILE A 120 0.00 2.13 9.96
C ILE A 120 -0.49 0.71 10.25
N VAL A 121 0.35 -0.31 10.06
CA VAL A 121 0.02 -1.70 10.46
C VAL A 121 -0.27 -1.78 11.95
N ASN A 122 0.55 -1.16 12.79
CA ASN A 122 0.36 -1.16 14.24
C ASN A 122 -0.94 -0.43 14.63
N SER A 123 -1.24 0.72 14.03
CA SER A 123 -2.51 1.43 14.25
C SER A 123 -3.72 0.59 13.82
N LEU A 124 -3.67 -0.03 12.64
CA LEU A 124 -4.74 -0.91 12.14
C LEU A 124 -4.95 -2.13 13.04
N ASN A 125 -3.90 -2.72 13.60
CA ASN A 125 -4.03 -3.84 14.56
C ASN A 125 -4.78 -3.45 15.84
N LYS A 126 -4.74 -2.17 16.26
CA LYS A 126 -5.52 -1.65 17.39
C LYS A 126 -7.00 -1.44 17.04
N ILE A 127 -7.29 -1.18 15.76
CA ILE A 127 -8.62 -0.81 15.25
C ILE A 127 -9.43 -2.03 14.78
N LEU A 128 -8.81 -2.91 14.01
CA LEU A 128 -9.52 -3.96 13.28
C LEU A 128 -10.10 -5.01 14.23
N GLY A 129 -11.37 -5.33 14.02
CA GLY A 129 -12.08 -6.37 14.78
C GLY A 129 -11.81 -7.79 14.25
N LYS A 130 -12.57 -8.77 14.76
CA LYS A 130 -12.40 -10.19 14.41
C LYS A 130 -12.69 -10.55 12.95
N GLU A 131 -13.27 -9.66 12.16
CA GLU A 131 -13.65 -9.94 10.77
C GLU A 131 -12.55 -9.58 9.76
N HIS A 132 -11.67 -8.66 10.12
CA HIS A 132 -10.64 -8.12 9.24
C HIS A 132 -9.27 -8.19 9.91
N TRP A 133 -8.23 -8.30 9.10
CA TRP A 133 -6.84 -8.22 9.56
C TRP A 133 -6.01 -7.43 8.56
N VAL A 134 -4.93 -6.83 9.04
CA VAL A 134 -4.02 -6.03 8.22
C VAL A 134 -2.83 -6.89 7.79
N LYS A 135 -2.46 -6.79 6.51
CA LYS A 135 -1.25 -7.41 5.96
C LYS A 135 -0.33 -6.32 5.46
N ASN A 136 0.90 -6.31 5.98
CA ASN A 136 2.00 -5.59 5.36
C ASN A 136 2.43 -6.32 4.08
N THR A 137 2.36 -5.65 2.94
CA THR A 137 2.75 -6.18 1.62
C THR A 137 3.98 -5.47 1.07
N THR A 138 4.74 -4.78 1.92
CA THR A 138 6.02 -4.18 1.56
C THR A 138 6.93 -5.20 0.88
N GLY A 139 7.51 -4.82 -0.26
CA GLY A 139 8.38 -5.66 -1.08
C GLY A 139 7.67 -6.51 -2.13
N SER A 140 6.33 -6.47 -2.22
CA SER A 140 5.61 -7.05 -3.36
C SER A 140 5.86 -6.25 -4.63
N GLU A 141 6.02 -6.94 -5.76
CA GLU A 141 6.01 -6.26 -7.07
C GLU A 141 4.63 -5.65 -7.33
N PHE A 142 4.57 -4.50 -8.01
CA PHE A 142 3.32 -3.77 -8.18
C PHE A 142 2.22 -4.58 -8.89
N ASN A 143 2.60 -5.41 -9.87
CA ASN A 143 1.66 -6.32 -10.54
C ASN A 143 1.05 -7.36 -9.60
N GLU A 144 1.78 -7.79 -8.56
CA GLU A 144 1.20 -8.67 -7.53
C GLU A 144 0.11 -7.95 -6.74
N LEU A 145 0.23 -6.64 -6.52
CA LEU A 145 -0.81 -5.85 -5.87
C LEU A 145 -2.10 -5.84 -6.71
N ILE A 146 -1.95 -5.78 -8.04
CA ILE A 146 -3.07 -5.86 -8.98
C ILE A 146 -3.74 -7.23 -8.91
N GLU A 147 -3.00 -8.30 -9.17
CA GLU A 147 -3.53 -9.66 -9.29
C GLU A 147 -4.07 -10.21 -7.97
N ASN A 148 -3.39 -9.90 -6.86
CA ASN A 148 -3.74 -10.47 -5.57
C ASN A 148 -4.80 -9.68 -4.83
N TYR A 149 -4.92 -8.38 -5.06
CA TYR A 149 -5.78 -7.49 -4.28
C TYR A 149 -6.77 -6.69 -5.13
N ILE A 150 -6.31 -5.82 -6.03
CA ILE A 150 -7.22 -4.96 -6.80
C ILE A 150 -8.21 -5.80 -7.60
N ASP A 151 -7.74 -6.85 -8.27
CA ASP A 151 -8.57 -7.78 -9.01
C ASP A 151 -9.64 -8.50 -8.18
N LYS A 152 -9.51 -8.51 -6.86
CA LYS A 152 -10.42 -9.12 -5.89
C LYS A 152 -11.20 -8.09 -5.05
N ASP A 153 -11.24 -6.83 -5.49
CA ASP A 153 -11.94 -5.73 -4.83
C ASP A 153 -11.35 -5.39 -3.44
N ILE A 154 -10.03 -5.57 -3.31
CA ILE A 154 -9.26 -5.21 -2.14
C ILE A 154 -8.39 -4.00 -2.52
N PRO A 155 -8.78 -2.77 -2.12
CA PRO A 155 -7.95 -1.59 -2.32
C PRO A 155 -6.65 -1.69 -1.51
N VAL A 156 -5.59 -1.03 -1.99
CA VAL A 156 -4.23 -1.15 -1.44
C VAL A 156 -3.74 0.23 -1.02
N LEU A 157 -3.23 0.37 0.20
CA LEU A 157 -2.49 1.55 0.63
C LEU A 157 -1.09 1.47 0.06
N VAL A 158 -0.60 2.54 -0.57
CA VAL A 158 0.67 2.54 -1.31
C VAL A 158 1.45 3.82 -1.02
N TRP A 159 2.72 3.67 -0.66
CA TRP A 159 3.68 4.77 -0.60
C TRP A 159 4.34 4.96 -1.96
N THR A 160 4.43 6.22 -2.37
CA THR A 160 4.92 6.69 -3.65
C THR A 160 5.38 8.13 -3.45
N SER A 161 5.54 8.91 -4.50
CA SER A 161 5.84 10.33 -4.38
C SER A 161 4.67 11.24 -4.74
N LEU A 162 4.65 12.40 -4.10
CA LEU A 162 3.66 13.46 -4.29
C LEU A 162 3.60 13.88 -5.76
N ASN A 163 2.41 13.82 -6.37
CA ASN A 163 2.20 14.07 -7.81
C ASN A 163 3.14 13.26 -8.75
N LEU A 164 3.71 12.15 -8.26
CA LEU A 164 4.76 11.35 -8.90
C LEU A 164 6.04 12.11 -9.29
N LEU A 165 6.33 13.20 -8.57
CA LEU A 165 7.60 13.92 -8.69
C LEU A 165 8.80 13.03 -8.32
N PRO A 166 10.02 13.31 -8.80
CA PRO A 166 11.21 12.63 -8.32
C PRO A 166 11.36 12.69 -6.80
N THR A 167 11.74 11.57 -6.21
CA THR A 167 12.15 11.53 -4.81
C THR A 167 13.52 12.18 -4.65
N GLU A 168 13.74 12.82 -3.51
CA GLU A 168 14.99 13.52 -3.21
C GLU A 168 15.48 13.20 -1.80
N SER A 169 16.77 13.39 -1.54
CA SER A 169 17.30 13.35 -0.17
C SER A 169 16.70 14.51 0.63
N GLY A 170 15.97 14.17 1.69
CA GLY A 170 15.33 15.11 2.60
C GLY A 170 16.15 15.42 3.84
N ALA A 171 15.46 15.82 4.90
CA ALA A 171 16.08 16.09 6.19
C ALA A 171 16.77 14.85 6.77
N GLU A 172 17.78 15.10 7.60
CA GLU A 172 18.53 14.05 8.28
C GLU A 172 18.45 14.25 9.78
N TRP A 173 18.32 13.15 10.52
CA TRP A 173 18.40 13.14 11.98
C TRP A 173 19.07 11.87 12.46
N TYR A 174 19.44 11.86 13.74
CA TYR A 174 19.90 10.66 14.41
C TYR A 174 18.71 9.93 15.03
N LEU A 175 18.60 8.62 14.78
CA LEU A 175 17.59 7.79 15.41
C LEU A 175 17.84 7.78 16.92
N ARG A 176 16.81 8.12 17.70
CA ARG A 176 16.93 8.29 19.15
C ARG A 176 17.38 7.01 19.86
N GLU A 177 16.93 5.85 19.38
CA GLU A 177 17.23 4.56 20.00
C GLU A 177 18.62 4.03 19.67
N SER A 178 19.00 4.06 18.38
CA SER A 178 20.26 3.48 17.92
C SER A 178 21.42 4.49 17.81
N GLY A 179 21.12 5.78 17.71
CA GLY A 179 22.09 6.83 17.38
C GLY A 179 22.55 6.81 15.93
N GLU A 180 22.00 5.94 15.08
CA GLU A 180 22.33 5.86 13.66
C GLU A 180 21.77 7.07 12.90
N LYS A 181 22.44 7.45 11.82
CA LYS A 181 21.97 8.54 10.96
C LYS A 181 20.88 8.03 10.02
N PHE A 182 19.74 8.73 10.01
CA PHE A 182 18.63 8.49 9.10
C PHE A 182 18.48 9.67 8.13
N GLN A 183 18.09 9.39 6.89
CA GLN A 183 17.78 10.38 5.86
C GLN A 183 16.35 10.17 5.36
N TRP A 184 15.51 11.19 5.47
CA TRP A 184 14.16 11.18 4.93
C TRP A 184 14.18 11.19 3.40
N ILE A 185 13.17 10.56 2.80
CA ILE A 185 12.95 10.62 1.35
C ILE A 185 11.92 11.72 1.10
N SER A 186 12.37 12.88 0.62
CA SER A 186 11.49 14.00 0.29
C SER A 186 10.58 13.68 -0.90
N ASN A 187 9.45 14.38 -0.95
CA ASN A 187 8.30 14.09 -1.81
C ASN A 187 7.61 12.77 -1.49
N GLU A 188 7.83 12.14 -0.33
CA GLU A 188 7.02 11.01 0.13
C GLU A 188 5.53 11.36 0.11
N HIS A 189 4.71 10.39 -0.30
CA HIS A 189 3.26 10.50 -0.32
C HIS A 189 2.61 9.13 -0.24
N CYS A 190 1.43 9.05 0.38
CA CYS A 190 0.67 7.83 0.56
C CYS A 190 -0.76 7.96 0.03
N MET A 191 -1.15 7.02 -0.83
CA MET A 191 -2.42 7.03 -1.55
C MET A 191 -3.10 5.65 -1.50
N VAL A 192 -4.41 5.61 -1.81
CA VAL A 192 -5.13 4.34 -1.94
C VAL A 192 -5.24 3.96 -3.42
N LEU A 193 -4.57 2.88 -3.83
CA LEU A 193 -4.76 2.26 -5.13
C LEU A 193 -6.16 1.64 -5.21
N VAL A 194 -6.95 2.13 -6.17
CA VAL A 194 -8.36 1.75 -6.34
C VAL A 194 -8.63 1.11 -7.70
N GLY A 195 -7.68 1.11 -8.63
CA GLY A 195 -7.96 0.57 -9.96
C GLY A 195 -6.82 0.66 -10.94
N TYR A 196 -7.12 0.24 -12.17
CA TYR A 196 -6.21 0.33 -13.31
C TYR A 196 -6.99 0.29 -14.61
N ASP A 197 -6.38 0.78 -15.68
CA ASP A 197 -6.74 0.43 -17.06
C ASP A 197 -5.50 -0.14 -17.79
N LYS A 198 -5.51 -0.11 -19.11
CA LYS A 198 -4.35 -0.55 -19.91
C LYS A 198 -3.07 0.23 -19.58
N ASP A 199 -3.18 1.55 -19.43
CA ASP A 199 -2.06 2.49 -19.43
C ASP A 199 -1.82 3.14 -18.05
N LYS A 200 -2.82 3.11 -17.16
CA LYS A 200 -2.80 3.83 -15.88
C LYS A 200 -3.15 2.97 -14.67
N TYR A 201 -2.63 3.38 -13.52
CA TYR A 201 -3.16 3.03 -12.20
C TYR A 201 -3.99 4.18 -11.66
N TYR A 202 -5.11 3.87 -11.00
CA TYR A 202 -6.02 4.85 -10.42
C TYR A 202 -5.90 4.83 -8.90
N PHE A 203 -5.75 6.02 -8.31
CA PHE A 203 -5.64 6.21 -6.87
C PHE A 203 -6.69 7.18 -6.35
N ASN A 204 -7.23 6.93 -5.16
CA ASN A 204 -7.74 8.01 -4.34
C ASN A 204 -6.54 8.75 -3.74
N ASP A 205 -6.31 9.96 -4.23
CA ASP A 205 -5.21 10.82 -3.83
C ASP A 205 -5.71 11.85 -2.80
N PRO A 206 -5.28 11.77 -1.53
CA PRO A 206 -5.79 12.67 -0.48
C PRO A 206 -5.33 14.13 -0.69
N TYR A 207 -4.29 14.37 -1.48
CA TYR A 207 -3.69 15.69 -1.68
C TYR A 207 -4.63 16.65 -2.41
N GLU A 208 -4.76 17.88 -1.90
CA GLU A 208 -5.48 19.01 -2.53
C GLU A 208 -6.91 18.74 -3.07
N GLY A 209 -7.58 17.70 -2.58
CA GLY A 209 -8.94 17.36 -3.05
C GLY A 209 -8.97 16.65 -4.40
N ASN A 210 -7.84 16.08 -4.83
CA ASN A 210 -7.65 15.41 -6.11
C ASN A 210 -8.69 14.31 -6.42
N GLY A 211 -9.16 13.58 -5.41
CA GLY A 211 -10.12 12.49 -5.62
C GLY A 211 -9.48 11.30 -6.34
N VAL A 212 -10.20 10.71 -7.31
CA VAL A 212 -9.67 9.61 -8.12
C VAL A 212 -8.78 10.18 -9.24
N VAL A 213 -7.49 9.87 -9.21
CA VAL A 213 -6.51 10.31 -10.22
C VAL A 213 -5.86 9.12 -10.89
N GLY A 214 -5.74 9.17 -12.22
CA GLY A 214 -5.08 8.16 -13.04
C GLY A 214 -3.66 8.56 -13.41
N TYR A 215 -2.68 7.75 -13.01
CA TYR A 215 -1.26 7.97 -13.25
C TYR A 215 -0.64 6.90 -14.16
N ASP A 216 0.40 7.26 -14.93
CA ASP A 216 1.13 6.31 -15.79
C ASP A 216 1.72 5.16 -14.97
N LYS A 217 1.49 3.92 -15.42
CA LYS A 217 1.91 2.72 -14.68
C LYS A 217 3.41 2.65 -14.41
N LYS A 218 4.23 2.94 -15.42
CA LYS A 218 5.69 2.82 -15.31
C LYS A 218 6.23 3.87 -14.34
N LEU A 219 5.65 5.06 -14.34
CA LEU A 219 6.03 6.10 -13.41
C LEU A 219 5.65 5.73 -11.98
N VAL A 220 4.43 5.25 -11.73
CA VAL A 220 4.00 4.76 -10.41
C VAL A 220 4.94 3.66 -9.91
N GLU A 221 5.21 2.63 -10.72
CA GLU A 221 6.09 1.52 -10.36
C GLU A 221 7.50 2.00 -9.99
N LYS A 222 8.00 3.02 -10.69
CA LYS A 222 9.28 3.64 -10.37
C LYS A 222 9.23 4.37 -9.01
N ARG A 223 8.22 5.19 -8.76
CA ARG A 223 8.10 5.96 -7.50
C ARG A 223 7.85 5.07 -6.29
N PHE A 224 7.07 4.02 -6.47
CA PHE A 224 6.86 2.97 -5.48
C PHE A 224 8.19 2.31 -5.06
N LYS A 225 9.04 1.95 -6.02
CA LYS A 225 10.38 1.41 -5.76
C LYS A 225 11.30 2.39 -5.04
N GLU A 226 11.26 3.66 -5.42
CA GLU A 226 12.04 4.71 -4.76
C GLU A 226 11.64 4.89 -3.28
N LEU A 227 10.39 4.58 -2.91
CA LEU A 227 9.88 4.62 -1.53
C LEU A 227 9.94 3.28 -0.80
N GLY A 228 10.67 2.29 -1.34
CA GLY A 228 10.91 1.02 -0.67
C GLY A 228 9.78 0.01 -0.81
N ASP A 229 9.01 0.06 -1.89
CA ASP A 229 7.95 -0.90 -2.24
C ASP A 229 6.88 -1.05 -1.14
N GLN A 230 6.60 0.02 -0.39
CA GLN A 230 5.75 -0.07 0.79
C GLN A 230 4.26 -0.09 0.43
N SER A 231 3.56 -1.12 0.92
CA SER A 231 2.12 -1.24 0.72
C SER A 231 1.45 -2.03 1.83
N ILE A 232 0.16 -1.76 2.03
CA ILE A 232 -0.67 -2.43 3.04
C ILE A 232 -2.03 -2.77 2.44
N VAL A 233 -2.60 -3.89 2.87
CA VAL A 233 -3.99 -4.23 2.62
C VAL A 233 -4.71 -4.61 3.91
N ILE A 234 -6.02 -4.37 3.95
CA ILE A 234 -6.92 -4.96 4.94
C ILE A 234 -7.61 -6.13 4.25
N LEU A 235 -7.69 -7.28 4.91
CA LEU A 235 -8.23 -8.53 4.37
C LEU A 235 -9.36 -9.04 5.26
N ASN A 236 -10.39 -9.62 4.65
CA ASN A 236 -11.49 -10.23 5.39
C ASN A 236 -11.22 -11.72 5.63
N ASN A 237 -11.54 -12.21 6.83
CA ASN A 237 -11.39 -13.63 7.19
C ASN A 237 -12.24 -14.57 6.31
N LYS A 238 -13.35 -14.09 5.72
CA LYS A 238 -14.16 -14.87 4.77
C LYS A 238 -13.49 -15.09 3.41
N LEU A 239 -12.52 -14.25 3.02
CA LEU A 239 -11.77 -14.40 1.77
C LEU A 239 -10.72 -15.51 1.85
N ILE A 240 -10.31 -15.90 3.05
CA ILE A 240 -9.38 -17.04 3.26
C ILE A 240 -10.02 -18.35 2.76
N ASN A 241 -11.34 -18.51 2.91
CA ASN A 241 -12.08 -19.70 2.47
C ASN A 241 -12.34 -19.76 0.95
N ARG A 242 -11.85 -18.79 0.17
CA ARG A 242 -11.90 -18.80 -1.30
C ARG A 242 -10.54 -18.94 -1.96
N ILE A 243 -9.46 -18.95 -1.18
CA ILE A 243 -8.07 -19.03 -1.67
C ILE A 243 -7.45 -20.41 -1.39
N TYR A 244 -8.10 -21.24 -0.58
CA TYR A 244 -7.75 -22.65 -0.36
C TYR A 244 -8.85 -23.58 -0.88
#